data_AF-A0A151S5U3-F1
#
_entry.id   AF-A0A151S5U3-F1
#
_cell.length_a   1.000
_cell.length_b   1.000
_cell.length_c   1.000
_cell.angle_alpha   90.00
_cell.angle_beta   90.00
_cell.angle_gamma   90.00
#
_symmetry.space_group_name_H-M   'P 1'
#
loop_
_entity.id
_entity.type
_entity.pdbx_description
1 polymer ?
#
loop_
_entity_poly.entity_id
_entity_poly.type
_entity_poly.pdbx_seq_one_letter_code
_entity_poly.pdbx_strand_id
1 'polypeptide(L)'
;MGSLSALVNGSPTAEVTIGRGLMQGDPLAPSLFLIAAEGLRLLMTRALDMNLFTGLHLGGESPPISLLQFADATLIIGEANMQNLWCLKAILRCFELISRMKINFHKSWVVGIHSGVDFIDLAASFLHCKVGQLPFKHLGLPHGANPRKLATWRPILDGLRKHLSFWKHRHLSIGGRVTLINSVLNAMPIHFLSFFKAPSTA
;
A
#
# COMPACT_ATOMS: atom_id res chain seq x y z
N MET A 1 14.86 19.81 16.35
CA MET A 1 13.39 19.89 16.47
C MET A 1 12.93 20.96 15.51
N GLY A 2 12.01 20.65 14.60
CA GLY A 2 11.47 21.64 13.67
C GLY A 2 10.46 22.55 14.36
N SER A 3 10.46 23.83 14.02
CA SER A 3 9.40 24.78 14.35
C SER A 3 8.60 25.12 13.10
N LEU A 4 7.31 25.43 13.29
CA LEU A 4 6.41 25.81 12.21
C LEU A 4 5.68 27.09 12.60
N SER A 5 5.60 28.06 11.68
CA SER A 5 4.77 29.25 11.83
C SER A 5 3.77 29.29 10.66
N ALA A 6 2.57 29.80 10.92
CA ALA A 6 1.58 30.05 9.89
C ALA A 6 1.68 31.51 9.45
N LEU A 7 1.51 31.79 8.16
CA LEU A 7 1.38 33.17 7.68
C LEU A 7 -0.08 33.59 7.79
N VAL A 8 -0.35 34.61 8.61
CA VAL A 8 -1.66 35.27 8.70
C VAL A 8 -1.50 36.68 8.14
N ASN A 9 -2.22 36.99 7.06
CA ASN A 9 -2.11 38.25 6.33
C ASN A 9 -0.66 38.59 5.91
N GLY A 10 0.13 37.57 5.54
CA GLY A 10 1.52 37.74 5.11
C GLY A 10 2.53 37.93 6.25
N SER A 11 2.10 37.93 7.52
CA SER A 11 2.98 37.98 8.68
C SER A 11 3.01 36.63 9.40
N PRO A 12 4.19 36.14 9.84
CA PRO A 12 4.31 34.88 10.56
C PRO A 12 3.70 34.99 11.96
N THR A 13 2.94 33.96 12.36
CA THR A 13 2.50 33.77 13.74
C THR A 13 3.67 33.33 14.63
N ALA A 14 3.41 33.25 15.94
CA ALA A 14 4.33 32.59 16.86
C ALA A 14 4.66 31.16 16.38
N GLU A 15 5.92 30.77 16.56
CA GLU A 15 6.41 29.46 16.20
C GLU A 15 5.83 28.38 17.12
N VAL A 16 5.41 27.28 16.49
CA VAL A 16 4.91 26.08 17.16
C VAL A 16 5.97 25.00 17.02
N THR A 17 6.44 24.47 18.16
CA THR A 17 7.39 23.36 18.17
C THR A 17 6.69 22.06 17.81
N ILE A 18 7.24 21.33 16.84
CA ILE A 18 6.68 20.04 16.42
C ILE A 18 7.11 18.97 17.43
N GLY A 19 6.15 18.50 18.23
CA GLY A 19 6.40 17.47 19.24
C GLY A 19 6.41 16.03 18.71
N ARG A 20 5.76 15.76 17.58
CA ARG A 20 5.71 14.44 16.91
C ARG A 20 5.55 14.59 15.40
N GLY A 21 6.07 13.62 14.67
CA GLY A 21 5.97 13.54 13.21
C GLY A 21 7.22 14.05 12.50
N LEU A 22 7.36 13.63 11.24
CA LEU A 22 8.44 14.07 10.35
C LEU A 22 7.87 15.09 9.37
N MET A 23 8.67 16.09 9.02
CA MET A 23 8.25 17.14 8.11
C MET A 23 8.12 16.59 6.69
N GLN A 24 6.96 16.80 6.07
CA GLN A 24 6.78 16.43 4.68
C GLN A 24 7.66 17.31 3.79
N GLY A 25 8.44 16.69 2.90
CA GLY A 25 9.42 17.38 2.07
C GLY A 25 10.84 17.41 2.65
N ASP A 26 11.03 16.98 3.89
CA ASP A 26 12.37 16.71 4.43
C ASP A 26 12.98 15.49 3.70
N PRO A 27 14.17 15.62 3.09
CA PRO A 27 14.82 14.52 2.37
C PRO A 27 15.14 13.30 3.26
N LEU A 28 15.23 13.45 4.58
CA LEU A 28 15.52 12.37 5.52
C LEU A 28 14.25 11.69 6.07
N ALA A 29 13.11 12.37 6.02
CA ALA A 29 11.86 11.85 6.57
C ALA A 29 11.46 10.46 6.02
N PRO A 30 11.60 10.16 4.70
CA PRO A 30 11.29 8.84 4.17
C PRO A 30 12.13 7.72 4.80
N SER A 31 13.44 7.94 4.94
CA SER A 31 14.35 6.95 5.51
C SER A 31 14.08 6.71 6.99
N LEU A 32 13.81 7.77 7.75
CA LEU A 32 13.43 7.68 9.17
C LEU A 32 12.11 6.94 9.35
N PHE A 33 11.14 7.17 8.46
CA PHE A 33 9.88 6.42 8.46
C PHE A 33 10.13 4.92 8.21
N LEU A 34 11.00 4.57 7.25
CA LEU A 34 11.32 3.17 6.96
C LEU A 34 12.00 2.48 8.15
N ILE A 35 12.88 3.17 8.87
CA ILE A 35 13.50 2.65 10.10
C ILE A 35 12.44 2.35 11.18
N ALA A 36 11.43 3.21 11.32
CA ALA A 36 10.33 2.94 12.26
C ALA A 36 9.46 1.77 11.78
N ALA A 37 9.12 1.72 10.48
CA ALA A 37 8.31 0.67 9.87
C ALA A 37 8.99 -0.71 9.93
N GLU A 38 10.32 -0.76 9.86
CA GLU A 38 11.15 -1.95 10.03
C GLU A 38 10.87 -2.67 11.37
N GLY A 39 10.49 -1.92 12.41
CA GLY A 39 10.05 -2.50 13.68
C GLY A 39 8.86 -3.46 13.54
N LEU A 40 7.91 -3.17 12.65
CA LEU A 40 6.79 -4.08 12.37
C LEU A 40 7.27 -5.35 11.68
N ARG A 41 8.20 -5.23 10.72
CA ARG A 41 8.82 -6.38 10.05
C ARG A 41 9.52 -7.29 11.04
N LEU A 42 10.32 -6.73 11.96
CA LEU A 42 10.99 -7.50 12.99
C LEU A 42 10.03 -8.24 13.92
N LEU A 43 8.93 -7.59 14.33
CA LEU A 43 7.89 -8.25 15.15
C LEU A 43 7.23 -9.42 14.41
N MET A 44 6.91 -9.24 13.13
CA MET A 44 6.34 -10.30 12.28
C MET A 44 7.31 -11.47 12.09
N THR A 45 8.59 -11.19 11.81
CA THR A 45 9.63 -12.23 11.68
C THR A 45 9.76 -13.02 12.98
N ARG A 46 9.80 -12.35 14.13
CA ARG A 46 9.86 -13.03 15.43
C ARG A 46 8.65 -13.92 15.68
N ALA A 47 7.46 -13.48 15.28
CA ALA A 47 6.25 -14.29 15.43
C ALA A 47 6.28 -15.56 14.55
N LEU A 48 6.83 -15.48 13.34
CA LEU A 48 7.08 -16.64 12.49
C LEU A 48 8.09 -17.59 13.12
N ASP A 49 9.25 -17.07 13.58
CA ASP A 49 10.32 -17.87 14.19
C ASP A 49 9.83 -18.64 15.43
N MET A 50 8.91 -18.04 16.18
CA MET A 50 8.29 -18.63 17.37
C MET A 50 7.08 -19.52 17.06
N ASN A 51 6.72 -19.73 15.80
CA ASN A 51 5.51 -20.44 15.37
C ASN A 51 4.21 -19.87 15.97
N LEU A 52 4.18 -18.58 16.27
CA LEU A 52 3.00 -17.86 16.77
C LEU A 52 2.10 -17.38 15.63
N PHE A 53 2.67 -17.21 14.44
CA PHE A 53 2.00 -16.81 13.23
C PHE A 53 2.38 -17.74 12.08
N THR A 54 1.43 -18.10 11.22
CA THR A 54 1.67 -18.91 10.01
C THR A 54 1.43 -18.06 8.77
N GLY A 55 2.51 -17.80 8.01
CA GLY A 55 2.47 -17.05 6.75
C GLY A 55 2.08 -17.89 5.54
N LEU A 56 2.09 -17.28 4.35
CA LEU A 56 1.85 -17.98 3.09
C LEU A 56 3.13 -18.67 2.59
N HIS A 57 3.06 -19.98 2.41
CA HIS A 57 4.11 -20.75 1.74
C HIS A 57 3.84 -20.85 0.25
N LEU A 58 4.78 -20.42 -0.59
CA LEU A 58 4.69 -20.53 -2.05
C LEU A 58 5.24 -21.86 -2.60
N GLY A 59 5.63 -22.78 -1.71
CA GLY A 59 6.32 -24.03 -2.05
C GLY A 59 7.84 -23.89 -2.11
N GLY A 60 8.53 -25.04 -2.16
CA GLY A 60 10.00 -25.12 -2.12
C GLY A 60 10.59 -24.74 -0.76
N GLU A 61 11.89 -24.47 -0.72
CA GLU A 61 12.64 -24.03 0.48
C GLU A 61 12.53 -22.52 0.76
N SER A 62 11.54 -21.84 0.16
CA SER A 62 11.37 -20.39 0.33
C SER A 62 10.78 -20.04 1.70
N PRO A 63 11.23 -18.93 2.34
CA PRO A 63 10.64 -18.49 3.60
C PRO A 63 9.18 -18.08 3.41
N PRO A 64 8.32 -18.28 4.43
CA PRO A 64 6.92 -17.88 4.36
C PRO A 64 6.77 -16.37 4.16
N ILE A 65 5.85 -15.99 3.29
CA ILE A 65 5.48 -14.59 3.08
C ILE A 65 4.41 -14.21 4.11
N SER A 66 4.76 -13.33 5.05
CA SER A 66 3.82 -12.83 6.07
C SER A 66 3.52 -11.34 5.96
N LEU A 67 4.42 -10.57 5.34
CA LEU A 67 4.37 -9.12 5.35
C LEU A 67 4.96 -8.56 4.05
N LEU A 68 4.21 -7.68 3.38
CA LEU A 68 4.69 -6.85 2.27
C LEU A 68 4.43 -5.38 2.63
N GLN A 69 5.47 -4.56 2.62
CA GLN A 69 5.39 -3.14 3.02
C GLN A 69 5.93 -2.22 1.93
N PHE A 70 5.19 -1.15 1.65
CA PHE A 70 5.65 -0.04 0.86
C PHE A 70 5.19 1.26 1.50
N ALA A 71 6.14 2.01 2.09
CA ALA A 71 5.84 3.16 2.93
C ALA A 71 4.75 2.81 3.97
N ASP A 72 3.64 3.56 4.02
CA ASP A 72 2.52 3.34 4.93
C ASP A 72 1.53 2.26 4.47
N ALA A 73 1.64 1.79 3.21
CA ALA A 73 0.80 0.73 2.68
C ALA A 73 1.39 -0.65 3.05
N THR A 74 0.72 -1.34 3.97
CA THR A 74 1.13 -2.65 4.47
C THR A 74 0.11 -3.73 4.12
N LEU A 75 0.56 -4.84 3.55
CA LEU A 75 -0.22 -6.07 3.35
C LEU A 75 0.33 -7.15 4.28
N ILE A 76 -0.56 -7.78 5.05
CA ILE A 76 -0.23 -8.89 5.95
C ILE A 76 -0.95 -10.12 5.43
N ILE A 77 -0.21 -11.22 5.28
CA ILE A 77 -0.70 -12.46 4.68
C ILE A 77 -0.46 -13.59 5.67
N GLY A 78 -1.49 -14.39 5.94
CA GLY A 78 -1.36 -15.56 6.78
C GLY A 78 -2.56 -16.47 6.64
N GLU A 79 -2.47 -17.65 7.26
CA GLU A 79 -3.56 -18.60 7.31
C GLU A 79 -4.80 -18.04 8.04
N ALA A 80 -5.97 -18.45 7.56
CA ALA A 80 -7.26 -18.06 8.10
C ALA A 80 -7.61 -18.87 9.35
N ASN A 81 -6.99 -18.51 10.48
CA ASN A 81 -7.27 -19.12 11.78
C ASN A 81 -7.25 -18.08 12.92
N MET A 82 -7.83 -18.45 14.06
CA MET A 82 -7.92 -17.55 15.23
C MET A 82 -6.56 -17.22 15.86
N GLN A 83 -5.62 -18.17 15.83
CA GLN A 83 -4.28 -17.97 16.38
C GLN A 83 -3.55 -16.82 15.66
N ASN A 84 -3.58 -16.82 14.33
CA ASN A 84 -3.04 -15.75 13.50
C ASN A 84 -3.73 -14.41 13.77
N LEU A 85 -5.06 -14.38 13.92
CA LEU A 85 -5.77 -13.14 14.24
C LEU A 85 -5.35 -12.56 15.60
N TRP A 86 -5.26 -13.39 16.63
CA TRP A 86 -4.79 -12.98 17.96
C TRP A 86 -3.35 -12.47 17.92
N CYS A 87 -2.45 -13.23 17.28
CA CYS A 87 -1.07 -12.85 17.12
C CYS A 87 -0.94 -11.52 16.38
N LEU A 88 -1.66 -11.37 15.27
CA LEU A 88 -1.68 -10.14 14.48
C LEU A 88 -2.17 -8.95 15.32
N LYS A 89 -3.28 -9.07 16.04
CA LYS A 89 -3.80 -7.99 16.89
C LYS A 89 -2.78 -7.58 17.97
N ALA A 90 -2.09 -8.55 18.56
CA ALA A 90 -1.03 -8.28 19.53
C ALA A 90 0.17 -7.55 18.89
N ILE A 91 0.66 -8.01 17.74
CA ILE A 91 1.77 -7.39 17.00
C ILE A 91 1.42 -5.94 16.62
N LEU A 92 0.26 -5.73 16.03
CA LEU A 92 -0.24 -4.41 15.65
C LEU A 92 -0.29 -3.48 16.86
N ARG A 93 -0.80 -3.97 18.00
CA ARG A 93 -0.86 -3.19 19.23
C ARG A 93 0.53 -2.87 19.78
N CYS A 94 1.43 -3.84 19.82
CA CYS A 94 2.82 -3.65 20.24
C CYS A 94 3.52 -2.61 19.36
N PHE A 95 3.33 -2.70 18.04
CA PHE A 95 3.88 -1.74 17.10
C PHE A 95 3.39 -0.31 17.37
N GLU A 96 2.09 -0.09 17.59
CA GLU A 96 1.57 1.24 17.93
C GLU A 96 2.17 1.79 19.23
N LEU A 97 2.35 0.94 20.24
CA LEU A 97 2.91 1.33 21.54
C LEU A 97 4.38 1.72 21.45
N ILE A 98 5.18 0.97 20.68
CA ILE A 98 6.63 1.16 20.55
C ILE A 98 6.94 2.30 19.59
N SER A 99 6.33 2.30 18.39
CA SER A 99 6.60 3.30 17.35
C SER A 99 5.88 4.64 17.59
N ARG A 100 4.85 4.65 18.44
CA ARG A 100 3.89 5.77 18.58
C ARG A 100 3.12 6.11 17.31
N MET A 101 3.22 5.30 16.27
CA MET A 101 2.40 5.40 15.07
C MET A 101 1.03 4.78 15.34
N LYS A 102 0.00 5.25 14.63
CA LYS A 102 -1.34 4.68 14.72
C LYS A 102 -1.69 3.94 13.45
N ILE A 103 -2.26 2.75 13.61
CA ILE A 103 -2.81 1.98 12.51
C ILE A 103 -4.16 2.58 12.15
N ASN A 104 -4.35 2.86 10.86
CA ASN A 104 -5.61 3.40 10.37
C ASN A 104 -6.60 2.28 10.04
N PHE A 105 -7.19 1.68 11.08
CA PHE A 105 -8.14 0.57 10.91
C PHE A 105 -9.35 0.92 10.04
N HIS A 106 -9.75 2.19 9.97
CA HIS A 106 -10.81 2.67 9.07
C HIS A 106 -10.46 2.57 7.58
N LYS A 107 -9.16 2.66 7.24
CA LYS A 107 -8.63 2.44 5.89
C LYS A 107 -8.11 1.02 5.66
N SER A 108 -8.02 0.21 6.72
CA SER A 108 -7.66 -1.20 6.65
C SER A 108 -8.87 -2.06 6.30
N TRP A 109 -8.60 -3.20 5.68
CA TRP A 109 -9.60 -4.22 5.41
C TRP A 109 -9.03 -5.63 5.54
N VAL A 110 -9.91 -6.61 5.71
CA VAL A 110 -9.59 -8.04 5.63
C VAL A 110 -10.21 -8.63 4.38
N VAL A 111 -9.45 -9.47 3.68
CA VAL A 111 -9.89 -10.18 2.48
C VAL A 111 -9.59 -11.65 2.70
N GLY A 112 -10.62 -12.49 2.63
CA GLY A 112 -10.46 -13.96 2.67
C GLY A 112 -10.19 -14.52 1.28
N ILE A 113 -9.24 -15.46 1.20
CA ILE A 113 -8.97 -16.25 0.00
C ILE A 113 -9.34 -17.69 0.35
N HIS A 114 -10.37 -18.23 -0.31
CA HIS A 114 -10.92 -19.56 0.02
C HIS A 114 -11.34 -19.71 1.50
N SER A 115 -11.68 -18.61 2.17
CA SER A 115 -12.16 -18.59 3.56
C SER A 115 -13.67 -18.42 3.60
N GLY A 116 -14.34 -19.02 4.59
CA GLY A 116 -15.77 -18.83 4.80
C GLY A 116 -16.12 -17.38 5.15
N VAL A 117 -17.28 -16.91 4.69
CA VAL A 117 -17.77 -15.53 4.93
C VAL A 117 -17.83 -15.22 6.42
N ASP A 118 -18.31 -16.17 7.23
CA ASP A 118 -18.40 -16.05 8.69
C ASP A 118 -17.04 -15.74 9.35
N PHE A 119 -15.96 -16.38 8.87
CA PHE A 119 -14.62 -16.12 9.38
C PHE A 119 -14.12 -14.73 8.98
N ILE A 120 -14.43 -14.28 7.77
CA ILE A 120 -14.01 -12.95 7.27
C ILE A 120 -14.69 -11.85 8.09
N ASP A 121 -16.00 -11.98 8.33
CA ASP A 121 -16.77 -11.02 9.13
C ASP A 121 -16.30 -11.01 10.58
N LEU A 122 -16.00 -12.18 11.14
CA LEU A 122 -15.38 -12.31 12.47
C LEU A 122 -14.01 -11.63 12.51
N ALA A 123 -13.14 -11.89 11.53
CA ALA A 123 -11.81 -11.32 11.46
C ALA A 123 -11.83 -9.78 11.34
N ALA A 124 -12.70 -9.25 10.47
CA ALA A 124 -12.88 -7.82 10.30
C ALA A 124 -13.37 -7.16 11.60
N SER A 125 -14.36 -7.77 12.26
CA SER A 125 -14.89 -7.31 13.55
C SER A 125 -13.82 -7.37 14.66
N PHE A 126 -13.07 -8.46 14.71
CA PHE A 126 -12.02 -8.68 15.70
C PHE A 126 -10.86 -7.67 15.57
N LEU A 127 -10.47 -7.34 14.33
CA LEU A 127 -9.43 -6.35 14.03
C LEU A 127 -9.96 -4.91 13.97
N HIS A 128 -11.27 -4.69 14.10
CA HIS A 128 -11.94 -3.39 13.97
C HIS A 128 -11.73 -2.71 12.60
N CYS A 129 -11.73 -3.49 11.53
CA CYS A 129 -11.52 -3.01 10.17
C CYS A 129 -12.66 -3.45 9.22
N LYS A 130 -12.58 -3.04 7.95
CA LYS A 130 -13.64 -3.33 6.97
C LYS A 130 -13.46 -4.71 6.34
N VAL A 131 -14.55 -5.29 5.84
CA VAL A 131 -14.47 -6.42 4.92
C VAL A 131 -14.13 -5.89 3.53
N GLY A 132 -13.07 -6.42 2.93
CA GLY A 132 -12.66 -6.14 1.56
C GLY A 132 -13.11 -7.24 0.60
N GLN A 133 -12.93 -7.01 -0.69
CA GLN A 133 -13.27 -7.97 -1.74
C GLN A 133 -12.16 -8.02 -2.80
N LEU A 134 -11.99 -9.18 -3.42
CA LEU A 134 -11.18 -9.31 -4.62
C LEU A 134 -12.00 -9.00 -5.88
N PRO A 135 -11.41 -8.33 -6.88
CA PRO A 135 -10.09 -7.74 -6.87
C PRO A 135 -10.04 -6.39 -6.13
N PHE A 136 -8.91 -6.06 -5.51
CA PHE A 136 -8.68 -4.74 -4.90
C PHE A 136 -7.43 -4.06 -5.46
N LYS A 137 -7.36 -2.73 -5.36
CA LYS A 137 -6.22 -1.95 -5.84
C LYS A 137 -5.20 -1.72 -4.71
N HIS A 138 -3.94 -2.07 -4.93
CA HIS A 138 -2.82 -1.73 -4.05
C HIS A 138 -1.60 -1.36 -4.91
N LEU A 139 -0.92 -0.26 -4.56
CA LEU A 139 0.18 0.34 -5.34
C LEU A 139 -0.11 0.53 -6.84
N GLY A 140 -1.35 0.85 -7.18
CA GLY A 140 -1.76 1.03 -8.57
C GLY A 140 -2.22 -0.25 -9.28
N LEU A 141 -1.96 -1.43 -8.71
CA LEU A 141 -2.18 -2.73 -9.34
C LEU A 141 -3.45 -3.42 -8.79
N PRO A 142 -4.22 -4.12 -9.64
CA PRO A 142 -5.42 -4.85 -9.23
C PRO A 142 -5.06 -6.27 -8.75
N HIS A 143 -4.92 -6.44 -7.43
CA HIS A 143 -4.65 -7.74 -6.82
C HIS A 143 -5.89 -8.64 -6.89
N GLY A 144 -5.69 -9.90 -7.27
CA GLY A 144 -6.76 -10.88 -7.49
C GLY A 144 -7.55 -10.70 -8.79
N ALA A 145 -7.22 -9.69 -9.61
CA ALA A 145 -7.84 -9.56 -10.93
C ALA A 145 -7.24 -10.58 -11.90
N ASN A 146 -8.04 -11.04 -12.87
CA ASN A 146 -7.53 -11.93 -13.90
C ASN A 146 -6.88 -11.09 -15.02
N PRO A 147 -5.55 -11.12 -15.18
CA PRO A 147 -4.87 -10.33 -16.21
C PRO A 147 -5.22 -10.77 -17.63
N ARG A 148 -5.82 -11.96 -17.83
CA ARG A 148 -6.30 -12.39 -19.15
C ARG A 148 -7.60 -11.70 -19.58
N LYS A 149 -8.32 -11.05 -18.67
CA LYS A 149 -9.56 -10.33 -18.99
C LYS A 149 -9.25 -8.89 -19.41
N LEU A 150 -9.82 -8.43 -20.52
CA LEU A 150 -9.73 -7.04 -20.98
C LEU A 150 -10.17 -6.04 -19.90
N ALA A 151 -11.16 -6.40 -19.08
CA ALA A 151 -11.67 -5.56 -17.99
C ALA A 151 -10.56 -5.13 -16.99
N THR A 152 -9.56 -5.98 -16.76
CA THR A 152 -8.42 -5.68 -15.87
C THR A 152 -7.54 -4.55 -16.41
N TRP A 153 -7.49 -4.39 -17.74
CA TRP A 153 -6.65 -3.39 -18.42
C TRP A 153 -7.39 -2.06 -18.68
N ARG A 154 -8.73 -2.04 -18.58
CA ARG A 154 -9.54 -0.83 -18.82
C ARG A 154 -9.08 0.40 -18.00
N PRO A 155 -8.79 0.29 -16.69
CA PRO A 155 -8.34 1.45 -15.91
C PRO A 155 -7.06 2.10 -16.45
N ILE A 156 -6.15 1.30 -17.04
CA ILE A 156 -4.92 1.80 -17.66
C ILE A 156 -5.26 2.55 -18.94
N LEU A 157 -6.10 1.95 -19.80
CA LEU A 157 -6.53 2.54 -21.06
C LEU A 157 -7.27 3.86 -20.84
N ASP A 158 -8.14 3.91 -19.83
CA ASP A 158 -8.86 5.12 -19.44
C ASP A 158 -7.91 6.19 -18.91
N GLY A 159 -6.91 5.80 -18.11
CA GLY A 159 -5.83 6.68 -17.65
C GLY A 159 -5.04 7.29 -18.82
N LEU A 160 -4.57 6.45 -19.75
CA LEU A 160 -3.88 6.88 -20.96
C LEU A 160 -4.73 7.86 -21.79
N ARG A 161 -6.01 7.54 -22.00
CA ARG A 161 -6.96 8.39 -22.74
C ARG A 161 -7.20 9.73 -22.02
N LYS A 162 -7.27 9.73 -20.69
CA LYS A 162 -7.40 10.95 -19.87
C LYS A 162 -6.18 11.87 -20.02
N HIS A 163 -4.97 11.32 -19.97
CA HIS A 163 -3.75 12.11 -20.19
C HIS A 163 -3.66 12.65 -21.62
N LEU A 164 -3.95 11.80 -22.62
CA LEU A 164 -3.93 12.20 -24.03
C LEU A 164 -4.97 13.29 -24.35
N SER A 165 -6.20 13.16 -23.84
CA SER A 165 -7.23 14.19 -24.01
C SER A 165 -6.81 15.51 -23.37
N PHE A 166 -6.25 15.48 -22.15
CA PHE A 166 -5.73 16.68 -21.50
C PHE A 166 -4.63 17.37 -22.31
N TRP A 167 -3.69 16.61 -22.89
CA TRP A 167 -2.61 17.18 -23.70
C TRP A 167 -3.06 17.64 -25.09
N LYS A 168 -4.12 17.04 -25.65
CA LYS A 168 -4.72 17.49 -26.91
C LYS A 168 -5.18 18.95 -26.84
N HIS A 169 -5.61 19.39 -25.66
CA HIS A 169 -6.02 20.79 -25.42
C HIS A 169 -4.84 21.75 -25.18
N ARG A 170 -3.59 21.27 -25.17
CA ARG A 170 -2.40 22.11 -25.05
C ARG A 170 -1.74 22.31 -26.43
N HIS A 171 -1.30 23.52 -26.72
CA HIS A 171 -0.49 23.82 -27.91
C HIS A 171 0.94 23.31 -27.73
N LEU A 172 1.12 21.99 -27.80
CA LEU A 172 2.40 21.31 -27.67
C LEU A 172 3.04 21.08 -29.03
N SER A 173 4.33 21.41 -29.15
CA SER A 173 5.16 21.04 -30.29
C SER A 173 5.25 19.52 -30.43
N ILE A 174 5.65 19.04 -31.62
CA ILE A 174 5.82 17.59 -31.85
C ILE A 174 6.85 16.99 -30.88
N GLY A 175 7.96 17.70 -30.62
CA GLY A 175 8.96 17.29 -29.65
C GLY A 175 8.40 17.21 -28.23
N GLY A 176 7.65 18.23 -27.79
CA GLY A 176 7.01 18.23 -26.48
C GLY A 176 6.00 17.09 -26.29
N ARG A 177 5.25 16.72 -27.35
CA ARG A 177 4.35 15.56 -27.32
C ARG A 177 5.12 14.25 -27.16
N VAL A 178 6.18 14.04 -27.94
CA VAL A 178 7.02 12.83 -27.86
C VAL A 178 7.66 12.73 -26.47
N THR A 179 8.19 13.83 -25.95
CA THR A 179 8.77 13.87 -24.59
C THR A 179 7.74 13.47 -23.54
N LEU A 180 6.51 14.02 -23.58
CA LEU A 180 5.46 13.68 -22.62
C LEU A 180 4.98 12.23 -22.73
N ILE A 181 4.87 11.70 -23.96
CA ILE A 181 4.55 10.27 -24.15
C ILE A 181 5.62 9.41 -23.47
N ASN A 182 6.90 9.71 -23.73
CA ASN A 182 8.01 8.92 -23.22
C ASN A 182 8.20 9.04 -21.71
N SER A 183 8.04 10.24 -21.13
CA SER A 183 8.30 10.48 -19.70
C SER A 183 7.09 10.20 -18.80
N VAL A 184 5.86 10.30 -19.32
CA VAL A 184 4.64 10.19 -18.50
C VAL A 184 3.73 9.04 -18.93
N LEU A 185 3.38 8.90 -20.22
CA LEU A 185 2.45 7.83 -20.62
C LEU A 185 3.07 6.45 -20.51
N ASN A 186 4.33 6.28 -20.90
CA ASN A 186 4.98 4.97 -20.91
C ASN A 186 5.11 4.35 -19.51
N ALA A 187 5.17 5.17 -18.45
CA ALA A 187 5.34 4.68 -17.08
C ALA A 187 4.17 3.78 -16.62
N MET A 188 2.92 4.13 -16.96
CA MET A 188 1.73 3.36 -16.55
C MET A 188 1.66 1.93 -17.13
N PRO A 189 1.76 1.72 -18.47
CA PRO A 189 1.76 0.39 -19.04
C PRO A 189 3.02 -0.38 -18.68
N ILE A 190 4.20 0.24 -18.58
CA ILE A 190 5.42 -0.43 -18.11
C ILE A 190 5.22 -0.99 -16.70
N HIS A 191 4.66 -0.20 -15.79
CA HIS A 191 4.36 -0.64 -14.42
C HIS A 191 3.35 -1.80 -14.37
N PHE A 192 2.36 -1.85 -15.26
CA PHE A 192 1.44 -2.99 -15.29
C PHE A 192 2.03 -4.23 -15.94
N LEU A 193 2.78 -4.04 -17.03
CA LEU A 193 3.38 -5.13 -17.81
C LEU A 193 4.54 -5.80 -17.08
N SER A 194 5.18 -5.13 -16.11
CA SER A 194 6.19 -5.74 -15.25
C SER A 194 5.62 -6.79 -14.30
N PHE A 195 4.31 -6.75 -14.01
CA PHE A 195 3.64 -7.73 -13.13
C PHE A 195 2.71 -8.68 -13.88
N PHE A 196 2.08 -8.22 -14.97
CA PHE A 196 1.06 -8.98 -15.67
C PHE A 196 1.42 -9.19 -17.13
N LYS A 197 1.29 -10.44 -17.58
CA LYS A 197 1.31 -10.74 -19.01
C LYS A 197 0.01 -10.24 -19.64
N ALA A 198 0.15 -9.35 -20.63
CA ALA A 198 -0.99 -8.89 -21.43
C ALA A 198 -1.68 -10.08 -22.11
N PRO A 199 -3.02 -10.05 -22.24
CA PRO A 199 -3.73 -11.07 -23.00
C PRO A 199 -3.24 -11.03 -24.45
N SER A 200 -2.73 -12.17 -24.95
CA SER A 200 -2.68 -12.39 -26.39
C SER A 200 -4.12 -12.42 -26.87
N THR A 201 -4.44 -11.65 -27.91
CA THR A 201 -5.77 -11.59 -28.54
C THR A 201 -6.40 -12.98 -28.67
N ALA A 202 -7.70 -13.06 -28.36
CA ALA A 202 -8.55 -14.18 -28.77
C ALA A 202 -8.75 -14.15 -30.29
#